data_AF-A0A6S6RV77-F1
#
_entry.id   AF-A0A6S6RV77-F1
#
_cell.length_a   1.000
_cell.length_b   1.000
_cell.length_c   1.000
_cell.angle_alpha   90.00
_cell.angle_beta   90.00
_cell.angle_gamma   90.00
#
_symmetry.space_group_name_H-M   'P 1'
#
loop_
_entity.id
_entity.type
_entity.pdbx_description
1 polymer ?
#
loop_
_entity_poly.entity_id
_entity_poly.type
_entity_poly.pdbx_seq_one_letter_code
_entity_poly.pdbx_strand_id
1 'polypeptide(L)'
;MDFKGNDLAKQVEFESFNRQLNTVNRHTGSKLVNAVQKEVHNILQLSKAMIEKEASMLIAEAKTEADKILSLEYSRLEALKSVNPNIRPDELSAIEYERQQLLLNIDQANWRLDSIRLVIVTHQ
;
A
#
# COMPACT_ATOMS: atom_id res chain seq x y z
N MET A 1 -1.89 15.16 2.96
CA MET A 1 -0.85 15.97 3.63
C MET A 1 -1.25 17.42 3.64
N ASP A 2 -0.79 18.17 4.65
CA ASP A 2 -0.86 19.64 4.65
C ASP A 2 0.29 20.26 3.83
N PHE A 3 0.29 21.60 3.69
CA PHE A 3 1.36 22.33 3.00
C PHE A 3 2.74 22.23 3.66
N LYS A 4 2.81 21.75 4.91
CA LYS A 4 4.06 21.53 5.65
C LYS A 4 4.58 20.10 5.47
N GLY A 5 3.87 19.23 4.76
CA GLY A 5 4.24 17.84 4.53
C GLY A 5 3.81 16.88 5.65
N ASN A 6 2.95 17.30 6.57
CA ASN A 6 2.44 16.42 7.62
C ASN A 6 1.33 15.52 7.08
N ASP A 7 1.38 14.24 7.40
CA ASP A 7 0.27 13.32 7.17
C ASP A 7 -0.79 13.45 8.27
N LEU A 8 -2.04 13.67 7.86
CA LEU A 8 -3.21 13.84 8.72
C LEU A 8 -4.21 12.69 8.54
N ALA A 9 -3.92 11.71 7.69
CA ALA A 9 -4.85 10.62 7.37
C ALA A 9 -5.31 9.84 8.61
N LYS A 10 -4.43 9.67 9.61
CA LYS A 10 -4.76 8.98 10.87
C LYS A 10 -5.66 9.80 11.80
N GLN A 11 -5.75 11.11 11.61
CA GLN A 11 -6.51 12.03 12.45
C GLN A 11 -7.85 12.42 11.84
N VAL A 12 -7.98 12.30 10.51
CA VAL A 12 -9.14 12.75 9.75
C VAL A 12 -9.76 11.56 9.03
N GLU A 13 -10.96 11.17 9.45
CA GLU A 13 -11.72 10.08 8.84
C GLU A 13 -12.24 10.51 7.45
N PHE A 14 -12.12 9.60 6.47
CA PHE A 14 -12.34 9.90 5.06
C PHE A 14 -13.79 10.29 4.75
N GLU A 15 -14.78 9.54 5.22
CA GLU A 15 -16.19 9.75 4.85
C GLU A 15 -16.76 11.02 5.48
N SER A 16 -16.42 11.30 6.73
CA SER A 16 -16.81 12.53 7.42
C SER A 16 -16.21 13.76 6.75
N PHE A 17 -14.93 13.71 6.40
CA PHE A 17 -14.26 14.81 5.71
C PHE A 17 -14.84 15.02 4.30
N ASN A 18 -15.05 13.95 3.54
CA ASN A 18 -15.55 14.02 2.18
C ASN A 18 -16.96 14.64 2.09
N ARG A 19 -17.83 14.37 3.09
CA ARG A 19 -19.18 14.95 3.16
C ARG A 19 -19.21 16.47 3.40
N GLN A 20 -18.15 17.05 3.95
CA GLN A 20 -18.05 18.49 4.20
C GLN A 20 -17.53 19.28 2.99
N LEU A 21 -17.10 18.59 1.93
CA LEU A 21 -16.51 19.22 0.75
C LEU A 21 -17.60 19.69 -0.21
N ASN A 22 -17.40 20.90 -0.75
CA ASN A 22 -18.17 21.43 -1.86
C ASN A 22 -17.30 21.52 -3.11
N THR A 23 -17.90 21.32 -4.28
CA THR A 23 -17.19 21.44 -5.56
C THR A 23 -17.01 22.91 -5.94
N VAL A 24 -15.89 23.21 -6.60
CA VAL A 24 -15.60 24.55 -7.13
C VAL A 24 -15.88 24.57 -8.63
N ASN A 25 -16.33 25.71 -9.17
CA ASN A 25 -16.52 25.84 -10.61
C ASN A 25 -15.20 25.62 -11.38
N ARG A 26 -15.30 25.13 -12.63
CA ARG A 26 -14.14 24.73 -13.45
C ARG A 26 -13.15 25.88 -13.68
N HIS A 27 -13.63 27.11 -13.88
CA HIS A 27 -12.79 28.26 -14.20
C HIS A 27 -11.92 28.69 -13.01
N THR A 28 -12.54 28.88 -11.85
CA THR A 28 -11.90 29.20 -10.58
C THR A 28 -10.97 28.06 -10.16
N GLY A 29 -11.42 26.81 -10.26
CA GLY A 29 -10.60 25.63 -9.97
C GLY A 29 -9.32 25.59 -10.80
N SER A 30 -9.40 25.85 -12.11
CA SER A 30 -8.21 25.83 -12.99
C SER A 30 -7.20 26.92 -12.60
N LYS A 31 -7.64 28.13 -12.25
CA LYS A 31 -6.75 29.21 -11.79
C LYS A 31 -6.09 28.86 -10.47
N LEU A 32 -6.84 28.29 -9.53
CA LEU A 32 -6.34 27.89 -8.22
C LEU A 32 -5.28 26.79 -8.35
N VAL A 33 -5.53 25.76 -9.16
CA VAL A 33 -4.56 24.68 -9.42
C VAL A 33 -3.26 25.23 -10.00
N ASN A 34 -3.34 26.14 -10.97
CA ASN A 34 -2.14 26.76 -11.55
C ASN A 34 -1.37 27.60 -10.52
N ALA A 35 -2.07 28.28 -9.61
CA ALA A 35 -1.45 29.10 -8.58
C ALA A 35 -0.68 28.26 -7.54
N VAL A 36 -1.16 27.06 -7.21
CA VAL A 36 -0.54 26.18 -6.20
C VAL A 36 0.28 25.03 -6.79
N GLN A 37 0.52 25.02 -8.11
CA GLN A 37 1.15 23.90 -8.81
C GLN A 37 2.54 23.58 -8.26
N LYS A 38 3.33 24.61 -7.94
CA LYS A 38 4.70 24.45 -7.43
C LYS A 38 4.68 23.84 -6.02
N GLU A 39 3.76 24.31 -5.18
CA GLU A 39 3.55 23.85 -3.83
C GLU A 39 3.10 22.39 -3.82
N VAL A 40 2.15 22.02 -4.69
CA VAL A 40 1.72 20.63 -4.86
C VAL A 40 2.88 19.74 -5.28
N HIS A 41 3.72 20.18 -6.23
CA HIS A 41 4.89 19.41 -6.63
C HIS A 41 5.85 19.18 -5.45
N ASN A 42 6.11 20.21 -4.65
CA ASN A 42 6.96 20.10 -3.46
C ASN A 42 6.38 19.12 -2.43
N ILE A 43 5.07 19.19 -2.17
CA ILE A 43 4.39 18.27 -1.25
C ILE A 43 4.54 16.84 -1.75
N LEU A 44 4.35 16.57 -3.05
CA LEU A 44 4.50 15.22 -3.61
C LEU A 44 5.93 14.68 -3.44
N GLN A 45 6.95 15.53 -3.55
CA GLN A 45 8.34 15.11 -3.27
C GLN A 45 8.56 14.77 -1.80
N LEU A 46 7.98 15.54 -0.87
CA LEU A 46 8.03 15.24 0.56
C LEU A 46 7.29 13.93 0.88
N SER A 47 6.11 13.74 0.28
CA SER A 47 5.30 12.53 0.44
C SER A 47 6.03 11.27 -0.03
N LYS A 48 6.85 11.37 -1.09
CA LYS A 48 7.59 10.24 -1.66
C LYS A 48 8.48 9.53 -0.63
N ALA A 49 9.23 10.28 0.17
CA ALA A 49 10.12 9.69 1.18
C ALA A 49 9.32 9.00 2.31
N MET A 50 8.17 9.57 2.68
CA MET A 50 7.31 8.99 3.71
C MET A 50 6.65 7.69 3.24
N ILE A 51 6.08 7.68 2.03
CA ILE A 51 5.42 6.50 1.47
C ILE A 51 6.41 5.40 1.12
N GLU A 52 7.64 5.71 0.70
CA GLU A 52 8.68 4.71 0.44
C GLU A 52 8.99 3.90 1.70
N LYS A 53 9.06 4.56 2.85
CA LYS A 53 9.25 3.90 4.15
C LYS A 53 8.02 3.04 4.52
N GLU A 54 6.82 3.57 4.39
CA GLU A 54 5.59 2.83 4.71
C GLU A 54 5.37 1.63 3.79
N ALA A 55 5.59 1.79 2.49
CA ALA A 55 5.53 0.71 1.52
C ALA A 55 6.55 -0.39 1.83
N SER A 56 7.79 -0.02 2.16
CA SER A 56 8.82 -0.98 2.55
C SER A 56 8.43 -1.77 3.81
N MET A 57 7.82 -1.12 4.80
CA MET A 57 7.32 -1.80 6.00
C MET A 57 6.17 -2.77 5.66
N LEU A 58 5.22 -2.36 4.82
CA LEU A 58 4.08 -3.19 4.41
C LEU A 58 4.53 -4.40 3.58
N ILE A 59 5.51 -4.22 2.68
CA ILE A 59 6.12 -5.31 1.92
C ILE A 59 6.81 -6.30 2.86
N ALA A 60 7.58 -5.81 3.84
CA ALA A 60 8.26 -6.67 4.81
C ALA A 60 7.28 -7.45 5.71
N GLU A 61 6.18 -6.82 6.13
CA GLU A 61 5.11 -7.48 6.88
C GLU A 61 4.43 -8.55 6.05
N ALA A 62 4.03 -8.23 4.81
CA ALA A 62 3.42 -9.19 3.88
C ALA A 62 4.35 -10.38 3.60
N LYS A 63 5.66 -10.14 3.45
CA LYS A 63 6.67 -11.18 3.27
C LYS A 63 6.74 -12.11 4.47
N THR A 64 6.77 -11.55 5.68
CA THR A 64 6.83 -12.32 6.93
C THR A 64 5.58 -13.16 7.14
N GLU A 65 4.40 -12.61 6.84
CA GLU A 65 3.14 -13.34 6.97
C GLU A 65 3.01 -14.44 5.92
N ALA A 66 3.36 -14.17 4.66
CA ALA A 66 3.39 -15.16 3.59
C ALA A 66 4.35 -16.32 3.90
N ASP A 67 5.56 -16.00 4.36
CA ASP A 67 6.56 -17.00 4.75
C ASP A 67 6.06 -17.89 5.89
N LYS A 68 5.44 -17.28 6.91
CA LYS A 68 4.89 -17.99 8.07
C LYS A 68 3.77 -18.94 7.68
N ILE A 69 2.82 -18.48 6.86
CA ILE A 69 1.67 -19.30 6.42
C ILE A 69 2.17 -20.51 5.61
N LEU A 70 3.05 -20.29 4.63
CA LEU A 70 3.52 -21.37 3.75
C LEU A 70 4.47 -22.33 4.47
N SER A 71 5.31 -21.84 5.39
CA SER A 71 6.17 -22.69 6.22
C SER A 71 5.37 -23.57 7.18
N LEU A 72 4.26 -23.05 7.73
CA LEU A 72 3.35 -23.82 8.56
C LEU A 72 2.67 -24.91 7.75
N GLU A 73 2.19 -24.59 6.54
CA GLU A 73 1.54 -25.55 5.67
C GLU A 73 2.51 -26.63 5.17
N TYR A 74 3.75 -26.26 4.85
CA TYR A 74 4.81 -27.22 4.53
C TYR A 74 5.03 -28.20 5.69
N SER A 75 5.17 -27.69 6.92
CA SER A 75 5.37 -28.50 8.12
C SER A 75 4.18 -29.45 8.37
N ARG A 76 2.96 -28.98 8.10
CA ARG A 76 1.74 -29.78 8.20
C ARG A 76 1.73 -30.93 7.19
N LEU A 77 2.08 -30.67 5.93
CA LEU A 77 2.17 -31.70 4.89
C LEU A 77 3.30 -32.69 5.16
N GLU A 78 4.44 -32.24 5.66
CA GLU A 78 5.56 -33.11 6.04
C GLU A 78 5.15 -34.07 7.17
N ALA A 79 4.49 -33.55 8.21
CA ALA A 79 3.95 -34.37 9.29
C ALA A 79 2.93 -35.39 8.77
N LEU A 80 2.01 -34.98 7.88
CA LEU A 80 1.04 -35.89 7.28
C LEU A 80 1.70 -36.96 6.41
N LYS A 81 2.77 -36.63 5.69
CA LYS A 81 3.51 -37.60 4.86
C LYS A 81 4.17 -38.68 5.72
N SER A 82 4.66 -38.33 6.90
CA SER A 82 5.25 -39.29 7.83
C SER A 82 4.25 -40.37 8.31
N VAL A 83 2.95 -40.04 8.34
CA VAL A 83 1.87 -40.94 8.79
C VAL A 83 1.02 -41.50 7.64
N ASN A 84 1.11 -40.93 6.43
CA ASN A 84 0.31 -41.32 5.27
C ASN A 84 1.18 -41.44 4.00
N PRO A 85 1.53 -42.66 3.56
CA PRO A 85 2.36 -42.89 2.38
C PRO A 85 1.67 -42.54 1.05
N ASN A 86 0.38 -42.18 1.05
CA ASN A 86 -0.31 -41.71 -0.16
C ASN A 86 0.04 -40.26 -0.53
N ILE A 87 0.67 -39.50 0.37
CA ILE A 87 1.06 -38.12 0.13
C ILE A 87 2.29 -38.09 -0.77
N ARG A 88 2.15 -37.41 -1.90
CA ARG A 88 3.19 -37.41 -2.93
C ARG A 88 4.29 -36.42 -2.56
N PRO A 89 5.57 -36.74 -2.82
CA PRO A 89 6.67 -35.79 -2.65
C PRO A 89 6.51 -34.53 -3.52
N ASP A 90 5.74 -34.63 -4.60
CA ASP A 90 5.44 -33.52 -5.51
C ASP A 90 4.65 -32.39 -4.81
N GLU A 91 3.81 -32.70 -3.82
CA GLU A 91 3.01 -31.70 -3.10
C GLU A 91 3.87 -30.80 -2.22
N LEU A 92 4.87 -31.36 -1.53
CA LEU A 92 5.86 -30.58 -0.76
C LEU A 92 6.71 -29.69 -1.67
N SER A 93 7.08 -30.23 -2.84
CA SER A 93 7.87 -29.51 -3.84
C SER A 93 7.07 -28.34 -4.44
N ALA A 94 5.76 -28.53 -4.64
CA ALA A 94 4.86 -27.48 -5.12
C ALA A 94 4.73 -26.34 -4.10
N ILE A 95 4.54 -26.64 -2.81
CA ILE A 95 4.46 -25.60 -1.77
C ILE A 95 5.76 -24.80 -1.64
N GLU A 96 6.91 -25.48 -1.65
CA GLU A 96 8.20 -24.78 -1.57
C GLU A 96 8.43 -23.91 -2.81
N TYR A 97 8.04 -24.39 -4.00
CA TYR A 97 8.08 -23.58 -5.22
C TYR A 97 7.15 -22.36 -5.14
N GLU A 98 5.90 -22.55 -4.72
CA GLU A 98 4.93 -21.46 -4.54
C GLU A 98 5.45 -20.41 -3.55
N ARG A 99 6.03 -20.85 -2.43
CA ARG A 99 6.67 -19.96 -1.46
C ARG A 99 7.77 -19.12 -2.08
N GLN A 100 8.69 -19.74 -2.81
CA GLN A 100 9.77 -19.01 -3.47
C GLN A 100 9.23 -17.99 -4.48
N GLN A 101 8.27 -18.39 -5.32
CA GLN A 101 7.67 -17.48 -6.30
C GLN A 101 6.91 -16.32 -5.64
N LEU A 102 6.16 -16.60 -4.56
CA LEU A 102 5.41 -15.58 -3.83
C LEU A 102 6.35 -14.56 -3.19
N LEU A 103 7.42 -15.01 -2.52
CA LEU A 103 8.39 -14.11 -1.89
C LEU A 103 9.11 -13.25 -2.93
N LEU A 104 9.46 -13.82 -4.09
CA LEU A 104 10.04 -13.06 -5.21
C LEU A 104 9.07 -12.01 -5.76
N ASN A 105 7.80 -12.34 -5.91
CA ASN A 105 6.78 -11.41 -6.41
C ASN A 105 6.49 -10.28 -5.41
N ILE A 106 6.48 -10.58 -4.11
CA ILE A 106 6.33 -9.58 -3.05
C ILE A 106 7.53 -8.63 -3.02
N ASP A 107 8.76 -9.14 -3.18
CA ASP A 107 9.97 -8.31 -3.23
C ASP A 107 9.99 -7.36 -4.44
N GLN A 108 9.31 -7.71 -5.54
CA GLN A 108 9.16 -6.85 -6.72
C GLN A 108 7.99 -5.88 -6.64
N ALA A 109 7.17 -5.95 -5.59
CA ALA A 109 6.02 -5.07 -5.43
C ALA A 109 6.48 -3.61 -5.31
N ASN A 110 5.76 -2.72 -5.98
CA ASN A 110 6.06 -1.29 -5.98
C ASN A 110 4.78 -0.49 -5.83
N TRP A 111 4.93 0.77 -5.45
CA TRP A 111 3.82 1.70 -5.21
C TRP A 111 3.78 2.77 -6.30
N ARG A 112 2.59 3.28 -6.58
CA ARG A 112 2.37 4.42 -7.48
C ARG A 112 1.26 5.31 -6.94
N LEU A 113 1.34 6.58 -7.27
CA LEU A 113 0.27 7.52 -6.97
C LEU A 113 -0.89 7.31 -7.95
N ASP A 114 -2.03 6.84 -7.44
CA ASP A 114 -3.20 6.53 -8.26
C ASP A 114 -4.14 7.74 -8.42
N SER A 115 -4.34 8.52 -7.35
CA SER A 115 -5.22 9.69 -7.38
C SER A 115 -4.73 10.83 -6.48
N ILE A 116 -5.12 12.05 -6.85
CA ILE A 116 -4.88 13.28 -6.07
C ILE A 116 -6.17 14.10 -6.07
N ARG A 117 -6.52 14.63 -4.90
CA ARG A 117 -7.57 15.64 -4.75
C ARG A 117 -7.01 16.86 -4.03
N LEU A 118 -7.14 18.03 -4.66
CA LEU A 118 -6.79 19.30 -4.03
C LEU A 118 -8.00 19.83 -3.25
N VAL A 119 -7.81 20.11 -1.96
CA VAL A 119 -8.83 20.73 -1.09
C VAL A 119 -8.34 22.12 -0.71
N ILE A 120 -9.20 23.12 -0.85
CA ILE A 120 -8.90 24.52 -0.54
C ILE A 120 -9.95 25.00 0.46
N VAL A 121 -9.50 25.63 1.53
CA VAL A 121 -10.37 26.29 2.51
C VAL A 121 -10.62 27.72 2.05
N THR A 122 -11.88 28.08 1.86
CA THR A 122 -12.29 29.46 1.57
C THR A 122 -13.12 29.98 2.74
N HIS A 123 -12.74 31.13 3.31
CA HIS A 123 -13.61 31.88 4.20
C HIS A 123 -14.56 32.71 3.32
N GLN A 124 -15.73 32.17 3.02
CA GLN A 124 -16.87 32.94 2.54
C GLN A 124 -17.85 33.12 3.69
#